data_AF-A0A182UGE8-F1
#
_entry.id   AF-A0A182UGE8-F1
#
_cell.length_a   1.000
_cell.length_b   1.000
_cell.length_c   1.000
_cell.angle_alpha   90.00
_cell.angle_beta   90.00
_cell.angle_gamma   90.00
#
_symmetry.space_group_name_H-M   'P 1'
#
loop_
_entity.id
_entity.type
_entity.pdbx_description
1 polymer ?
#
loop_
_entity_poly.entity_id
_entity_poly.type
_entity_poly.pdbx_seq_one_letter_code
_entity_poly.pdbx_strand_id
1 'polypeptide(L)'
;MKSRKEPLQNKLTEEKLGRQKAEQNSQEKERQLSMLSVDYRQIQQRLQKLEGEYRQESEKVVALHSQLEQEQSKKNSLLSEISLQSSEVAHLKSKEMQSQKEVQQLRDARKKLEEDVSNIKKQHNTDILQMKEVQDQLEVEQYFSKLYKTQYNELRDEMKDRMRQLQKLDDERSNIMHQLQLANARADTEALARSIAEETVADLEKEKTMKELELKDLLTKHRNELMAKEALVTSLKDAEAELKKSLGNKEYELEDVLQQSKKQQEELYRLKYELGELDKCRAKLVNETILKQQAVNKLAEIMNRKDNNLTGKQKMKVNSTAELRKKEKESKRLQQELSVERAKYDEMCQKHNETVSLLARQIDVNTKLQMEIDCKATEIEHLQMKLIETASLSSVDNDMMEENQDSIFEGWLSVPNKQNIKRHGWKRQFVVVSPKRIIFYSSELDKQNTSDPLLIIDL
;
A
#
# COMPACT_ATOMS: atom_id res chain seq x y z
N MET A 1 19.84 -18.14 -233.81
CA MET A 1 20.35 -18.69 -232.53
C MET A 1 21.01 -17.63 -231.63
N LYS A 2 20.36 -16.49 -231.28
CA LYS A 2 20.94 -15.53 -230.30
C LYS A 2 19.96 -15.02 -229.22
N SER A 3 18.70 -14.73 -229.56
CA SER A 3 17.71 -14.06 -228.68
C SER A 3 17.09 -14.88 -227.52
N ARG A 4 17.74 -15.97 -227.04
CA ARG A 4 17.28 -16.73 -225.86
C ARG A 4 18.34 -16.90 -224.76
N LYS A 5 19.58 -16.43 -224.96
CA LYS A 5 20.68 -16.67 -224.01
C LYS A 5 20.72 -15.65 -222.86
N GLU A 6 20.56 -14.36 -223.17
CA GLU A 6 20.60 -13.26 -222.19
C GLU A 6 19.57 -13.38 -221.05
N PRO A 7 18.26 -13.58 -221.27
CA PRO A 7 17.30 -13.65 -220.17
C PRO A 7 17.48 -14.87 -219.26
N LEU A 8 18.06 -15.96 -219.77
CA LEU A 8 18.45 -17.13 -218.96
C LEU A 8 19.73 -16.85 -218.14
N GLN A 9 20.68 -16.11 -218.70
CA GLN A 9 21.92 -15.75 -218.04
C GLN A 9 21.69 -14.68 -216.95
N ASN A 10 20.78 -13.73 -217.17
CA ASN A 10 20.34 -12.77 -216.15
C ASN A 10 19.61 -13.48 -215.00
N LYS A 11 18.65 -14.38 -215.29
CA LYS A 11 17.99 -15.17 -214.22
C LYS A 11 18.96 -16.05 -213.43
N LEU A 12 20.00 -16.60 -214.07
CA LEU A 12 21.04 -17.36 -213.37
C LEU A 12 21.95 -16.48 -212.50
N THR A 13 22.14 -15.21 -212.83
CA THR A 13 22.88 -14.27 -211.96
C THR A 13 22.01 -13.72 -210.84
N GLU A 14 20.72 -13.47 -211.08
CA GLU A 14 19.73 -13.14 -210.04
C GLU A 14 19.56 -14.29 -209.02
N GLU A 15 19.45 -15.54 -209.48
CA GLU A 15 19.38 -16.71 -208.59
C GLU A 15 20.63 -16.83 -207.74
N LYS A 16 21.83 -16.72 -208.34
CA LYS A 16 23.10 -16.77 -207.61
C LYS A 16 23.23 -15.65 -206.57
N LEU A 17 22.84 -14.42 -206.91
CA LEU A 17 22.85 -13.29 -205.98
C LEU A 17 21.81 -13.45 -204.86
N GLY A 18 20.61 -13.94 -205.19
CA GLY A 18 19.56 -14.25 -204.21
C GLY A 18 19.98 -15.35 -203.26
N ARG A 19 20.61 -16.41 -203.78
CA ARG A 19 21.17 -17.54 -203.03
C ARG A 19 22.31 -17.09 -202.11
N GLN A 20 23.28 -16.34 -202.64
CA GLN A 20 24.38 -15.76 -201.85
C GLN A 20 23.87 -14.85 -200.73
N LYS A 21 22.84 -14.04 -201.00
CA LYS A 21 22.21 -13.16 -199.99
C LYS A 21 21.42 -13.95 -198.95
N ALA A 22 20.74 -15.04 -199.35
CA ALA A 22 20.05 -15.94 -198.42
C ALA A 22 21.04 -16.71 -197.53
N GLU A 23 22.16 -17.15 -198.10
CA GLU A 23 23.25 -17.83 -197.40
C GLU A 23 23.96 -16.90 -196.41
N GLN A 24 24.27 -15.66 -196.81
CA GLN A 24 24.77 -14.61 -195.90
C GLN A 24 23.78 -14.31 -194.77
N ASN A 25 22.48 -14.22 -195.07
CA ASN A 25 21.45 -14.04 -194.04
C ASN A 25 21.35 -15.26 -193.10
N SER A 26 21.51 -16.50 -193.59
CA SER A 26 21.54 -17.71 -192.76
C SER A 26 22.75 -17.69 -191.83
N GLN A 27 23.95 -17.43 -192.37
CA GLN A 27 25.19 -17.35 -191.61
C GLN A 27 25.13 -16.26 -190.53
N GLU A 28 24.58 -15.07 -190.83
CA GLU A 28 24.39 -14.02 -189.84
C GLU A 28 23.31 -14.38 -188.80
N LYS A 29 22.27 -15.13 -189.17
CA LYS A 29 21.27 -15.64 -188.21
C LYS A 29 21.81 -16.76 -187.33
N GLU A 30 22.62 -17.66 -187.86
CA GLU A 30 23.37 -18.67 -187.10
C GLU A 30 24.37 -18.00 -186.15
N ARG A 31 25.07 -16.93 -186.60
CA ARG A 31 25.95 -16.14 -185.74
C ARG A 31 25.19 -15.45 -184.60
N GLN A 32 24.02 -14.86 -184.90
CA GLN A 32 23.14 -14.25 -183.89
C GLN A 32 22.58 -15.29 -182.91
N LEU A 33 22.14 -16.47 -183.37
CA LEU A 33 21.69 -17.57 -182.52
C LEU A 33 22.82 -18.16 -181.66
N SER A 34 24.04 -18.24 -182.20
CA SER A 34 25.23 -18.68 -181.48
C SER A 34 25.59 -17.70 -180.34
N MET A 35 25.61 -16.40 -180.64
CA MET A 35 25.75 -15.34 -179.62
C MET A 35 24.67 -15.48 -178.54
N LEU A 36 23.38 -15.55 -178.93
CA LEU A 36 22.27 -15.65 -177.99
C LEU A 36 22.32 -16.94 -177.15
N SER A 37 22.87 -18.04 -177.68
CA SER A 37 23.10 -19.30 -176.94
C SER A 37 24.24 -19.19 -175.92
N VAL A 38 25.24 -18.36 -176.19
CA VAL A 38 26.31 -18.01 -175.22
C VAL A 38 25.75 -17.08 -174.15
N ASP A 39 25.04 -16.02 -174.54
CA ASP A 39 24.43 -15.05 -173.61
C ASP A 39 23.41 -15.74 -172.68
N TYR A 40 22.54 -16.60 -173.22
CA TYR A 40 21.61 -17.41 -172.44
C TYR A 40 22.33 -18.29 -171.41
N ARG A 41 23.44 -18.95 -171.80
CA ARG A 41 24.24 -19.77 -170.87
C ARG A 41 24.93 -18.91 -169.80
N GLN A 42 25.43 -17.72 -170.14
CA GLN A 42 26.01 -16.80 -169.15
C GLN A 42 24.94 -16.29 -168.16
N ILE A 43 23.76 -15.93 -168.64
CA ILE A 43 22.62 -15.52 -167.81
C ILE A 43 22.16 -16.67 -166.90
N GLN A 44 22.05 -17.90 -167.43
CA GLN A 44 21.67 -19.08 -166.66
C GLN A 44 22.71 -19.42 -165.57
N GLN A 45 24.01 -19.32 -165.87
CA GLN A 45 25.07 -19.46 -164.87
C GLN A 45 25.04 -18.35 -163.81
N ARG A 46 24.70 -17.10 -164.19
CA ARG A 46 24.56 -15.98 -163.26
C ARG A 46 23.33 -16.15 -162.36
N LEU A 47 22.21 -16.64 -162.89
CA LEU A 47 21.02 -16.99 -162.12
C LEU A 47 21.33 -18.09 -161.11
N GLN A 48 21.99 -19.18 -161.53
CA GLN A 48 22.36 -20.29 -160.64
C GLN A 48 23.29 -19.84 -159.49
N LYS A 49 24.19 -18.87 -159.74
CA LYS A 49 25.00 -18.25 -158.68
C LYS A 49 24.14 -17.45 -157.70
N LEU A 50 23.27 -16.56 -158.20
CA LEU A 50 22.37 -15.76 -157.38
C LEU A 50 21.40 -16.62 -156.55
N GLU A 51 20.91 -17.74 -157.09
CA GLU A 51 20.10 -18.71 -156.34
C GLU A 51 20.91 -19.40 -155.22
N GLY A 52 22.20 -19.68 -155.45
CA GLY A 52 23.10 -20.22 -154.42
C GLY A 52 23.40 -19.21 -153.32
N GLU A 53 23.73 -17.98 -153.70
CA GLU A 53 23.96 -16.84 -152.80
C GLU A 53 22.70 -16.55 -151.95
N TYR A 54 21.51 -16.56 -152.57
CA TYR A 54 20.23 -16.39 -151.89
C TYR A 54 19.96 -17.50 -150.86
N ARG A 55 20.24 -18.77 -151.19
CA ARG A 55 20.08 -19.88 -150.23
C ARG A 55 21.03 -19.73 -149.04
N GLN A 56 22.31 -19.42 -149.29
CA GLN A 56 23.30 -19.22 -148.24
C GLN A 56 22.92 -18.07 -147.29
N GLU A 57 22.46 -16.93 -147.82
CA GLU A 57 22.04 -15.81 -146.98
C GLU A 57 20.71 -16.10 -146.27
N SER A 58 19.79 -16.85 -146.89
CA SER A 58 18.54 -17.31 -146.24
C SER A 58 18.81 -18.29 -145.08
N GLU A 59 19.71 -19.26 -145.25
CA GLU A 59 20.15 -20.18 -144.20
C GLU A 59 20.82 -19.42 -143.04
N LYS A 60 21.67 -18.44 -143.38
CA LYS A 60 22.34 -17.54 -142.43
C LYS A 60 21.36 -16.65 -141.66
N VAL A 61 20.30 -16.13 -142.30
CA VAL A 61 19.21 -15.39 -141.62
C VAL A 61 18.47 -16.29 -140.62
N VAL A 62 18.15 -17.53 -141.00
CA VAL A 62 17.49 -18.50 -140.09
C VAL A 62 18.40 -18.84 -138.89
N ALA A 63 19.69 -19.07 -139.14
CA ALA A 63 20.66 -19.35 -138.07
C ALA A 63 20.82 -18.15 -137.10
N LEU A 64 20.91 -16.92 -137.62
CA LEU A 64 20.97 -15.71 -136.80
C LEU A 64 19.67 -15.47 -136.02
N HIS A 65 18.50 -15.79 -136.60
CA HIS A 65 17.22 -15.69 -135.90
C HIS A 65 17.14 -16.66 -134.72
N SER A 66 17.55 -17.93 -134.91
CA SER A 66 17.58 -18.91 -133.81
C SER A 66 18.59 -18.54 -132.72
N GLN A 67 19.74 -17.97 -133.07
CA GLN A 67 20.69 -17.42 -132.08
C GLN A 67 20.08 -16.26 -131.30
N LEU A 68 19.35 -15.35 -131.96
CA LEU A 68 18.65 -14.24 -131.30
C LEU A 68 17.57 -14.74 -130.33
N GLU A 69 16.77 -15.73 -130.72
CA GLU A 69 15.80 -16.38 -129.83
C GLU A 69 16.48 -17.04 -128.62
N GLN A 70 17.63 -17.72 -128.84
CA GLN A 70 18.38 -18.36 -127.75
C GLN A 70 18.94 -17.33 -126.76
N GLU A 71 19.52 -16.22 -127.22
CA GLU A 71 19.99 -15.14 -126.35
C GLU A 71 18.83 -14.41 -125.65
N GLN A 72 17.70 -14.22 -126.33
CA GLN A 72 16.50 -13.64 -125.71
C GLN A 72 15.93 -14.56 -124.61
N SER A 73 15.97 -15.88 -124.81
CA SER A 73 15.63 -16.86 -123.77
C SER A 73 16.59 -16.82 -122.59
N LYS A 74 17.92 -16.83 -122.83
CA LYS A 74 18.95 -16.71 -121.78
C LYS A 74 18.77 -15.43 -120.96
N LYS A 75 18.55 -14.29 -121.63
CA LYS A 75 18.27 -12.99 -121.00
C LYS A 75 17.07 -13.05 -120.07
N ASN A 76 15.98 -13.70 -120.49
CA ASN A 76 14.77 -13.81 -119.67
C ASN A 76 15.00 -14.68 -118.41
N SER A 77 15.75 -15.78 -118.52
CA SER A 77 16.15 -16.60 -117.36
C SER A 77 17.01 -15.79 -116.37
N LEU A 78 18.03 -15.09 -116.87
CA LEU A 78 18.91 -14.25 -116.03
C LEU A 78 18.15 -13.12 -115.34
N LEU A 79 17.16 -12.51 -115.99
CA LEU A 79 16.28 -11.51 -115.36
C LEU A 79 15.42 -12.12 -114.24
N SER A 80 14.95 -13.35 -114.41
CA SER A 80 14.21 -14.09 -113.37
C SER A 80 15.11 -14.43 -112.18
N GLU A 81 16.34 -14.87 -112.43
CA GLU A 81 17.35 -15.15 -111.39
C GLU A 81 17.74 -13.90 -110.60
N ILE A 82 17.98 -12.77 -111.29
CA ILE A 82 18.24 -11.47 -110.66
C ILE A 82 17.05 -11.03 -109.78
N SER A 83 15.81 -11.23 -110.25
CA SER A 83 14.62 -10.91 -109.46
C SER A 83 14.50 -11.78 -108.20
N LEU A 84 14.85 -13.08 -108.30
CA LEU A 84 14.84 -14.00 -107.16
C LEU A 84 15.92 -13.63 -106.13
N GLN A 85 17.15 -13.41 -106.59
CA GLN A 85 18.28 -12.97 -105.75
C GLN A 85 18.01 -11.62 -105.06
N SER A 86 17.36 -10.68 -105.76
CA SER A 86 16.95 -9.39 -105.18
C SER A 86 15.96 -9.58 -104.02
N SER A 87 14.98 -10.48 -104.18
CA SER A 87 14.03 -10.84 -103.13
C SER A 87 14.72 -11.56 -101.95
N GLU A 88 15.67 -12.46 -102.22
CA GLU A 88 16.43 -13.15 -101.18
C GLU A 88 17.31 -12.18 -100.37
N VAL A 89 18.00 -11.25 -101.02
CA VAL A 89 18.77 -10.18 -100.37
C VAL A 89 17.87 -9.28 -99.51
N ALA A 90 16.66 -8.96 -99.95
CA ALA A 90 15.70 -8.20 -99.15
C ALA A 90 15.26 -8.98 -97.90
N HIS A 91 14.94 -10.27 -98.04
CA HIS A 91 14.58 -11.14 -96.93
C HIS A 91 15.73 -11.31 -95.92
N LEU A 92 16.96 -11.54 -96.40
CA LEU A 92 18.16 -11.65 -95.56
C LEU A 92 18.44 -10.37 -94.79
N LYS A 93 18.33 -9.19 -95.41
CA LYS A 93 18.45 -7.89 -94.72
C LYS A 93 17.38 -7.68 -93.65
N SER A 94 16.14 -8.11 -93.90
CA SER A 94 15.07 -8.05 -92.90
C SER A 94 15.38 -8.94 -91.70
N LYS A 95 15.88 -10.17 -91.95
CA LYS A 95 16.29 -11.11 -90.90
C LYS A 95 17.49 -10.60 -90.11
N GLU A 96 18.49 -10.01 -90.78
CA GLU A 96 19.63 -9.37 -90.13
C GLU A 96 19.18 -8.24 -89.19
N MET A 97 18.32 -7.33 -89.68
CA MET A 97 17.79 -6.23 -88.87
C MET A 97 16.97 -6.73 -87.67
N GLN A 98 16.26 -7.85 -87.80
CA GLN A 98 15.56 -8.49 -86.68
C GLN A 98 16.57 -9.03 -85.65
N SER A 99 17.54 -9.86 -86.07
CA SER A 99 18.52 -10.44 -85.14
C SER A 99 19.44 -9.40 -84.49
N GLN A 100 19.73 -8.28 -85.16
CA GLN A 100 20.42 -7.14 -84.52
C GLN A 100 19.58 -6.52 -83.38
N LYS A 101 18.26 -6.39 -83.54
CA LYS A 101 17.35 -5.92 -82.47
C LYS A 101 17.25 -6.91 -81.32
N GLU A 102 17.13 -8.20 -81.62
CA GLU A 102 17.10 -9.28 -80.61
C GLU A 102 18.39 -9.31 -79.78
N VAL A 103 19.57 -9.20 -80.44
CA VAL A 103 20.87 -9.10 -79.76
C VAL A 103 20.96 -7.87 -78.87
N GLN A 104 20.39 -6.73 -79.28
CA GLN A 104 20.39 -5.53 -78.45
C GLN A 104 19.46 -5.69 -77.22
N GLN A 105 18.23 -6.19 -77.41
CA GLN A 105 17.30 -6.47 -76.32
C GLN A 105 17.89 -7.45 -75.30
N LEU A 106 18.59 -8.50 -75.76
CA LEU A 106 19.26 -9.46 -74.89
C LEU A 106 20.44 -8.84 -74.12
N ARG A 107 21.18 -7.89 -74.70
CA ARG A 107 22.24 -7.14 -74.00
C ARG A 107 21.67 -6.24 -72.90
N ASP A 108 20.60 -5.51 -73.20
CA ASP A 108 19.96 -4.61 -72.24
C ASP A 108 19.32 -5.39 -71.08
N ALA A 109 18.69 -6.53 -71.38
CA ALA A 109 18.20 -7.47 -70.37
C ALA A 109 19.35 -8.05 -69.52
N ARG A 110 20.48 -8.45 -70.13
CA ARG A 110 21.66 -8.96 -69.40
C ARG A 110 22.22 -7.90 -68.45
N LYS A 111 22.34 -6.64 -68.90
CA LYS A 111 22.81 -5.51 -68.09
C LYS A 111 21.90 -5.28 -66.88
N LYS A 112 20.58 -5.33 -67.07
CA LYS A 112 19.63 -5.19 -65.95
C LYS A 112 19.81 -6.33 -64.93
N LEU A 113 19.94 -7.58 -65.37
CA LEU A 113 20.19 -8.72 -64.47
C LEU A 113 21.55 -8.60 -63.74
N GLU A 114 22.58 -8.03 -64.36
CA GLU A 114 23.86 -7.73 -63.71
C GLU A 114 23.73 -6.66 -62.62
N GLU A 115 22.90 -5.63 -62.85
CA GLU A 115 22.57 -4.59 -61.86
C GLU A 115 21.73 -5.15 -60.71
N ASP A 116 20.69 -5.94 -61.00
CA ASP A 116 19.84 -6.60 -60.01
C ASP A 116 20.66 -7.55 -59.10
N VAL A 117 21.55 -8.38 -59.68
CA VAL A 117 22.47 -9.25 -58.91
C VAL A 117 23.47 -8.43 -58.09
N SER A 118 23.95 -7.29 -58.58
CA SER A 118 24.81 -6.38 -57.82
C SER A 118 24.09 -5.81 -56.60
N ASN A 119 22.82 -5.44 -56.74
CA ASN A 119 22.01 -4.88 -55.66
C ASN A 119 21.62 -5.93 -54.62
N ILE A 120 21.23 -7.14 -55.05
CA ILE A 120 20.96 -8.27 -54.14
C ILE A 120 22.20 -8.61 -53.29
N LYS A 121 23.40 -8.59 -53.88
CA LYS A 121 24.66 -8.82 -53.12
C LYS A 121 24.95 -7.72 -52.10
N LYS A 122 24.63 -6.46 -52.38
CA LYS A 122 24.76 -5.35 -51.41
C LYS A 122 23.77 -5.51 -50.25
N GLN A 123 22.51 -5.84 -50.57
CA GLN A 123 21.48 -6.07 -49.56
C GLN A 123 21.88 -7.23 -48.64
N HIS A 124 22.24 -8.38 -49.21
CA HIS A 124 22.68 -9.55 -48.44
C HIS A 124 23.85 -9.25 -47.48
N ASN A 125 24.82 -8.43 -47.90
CA ASN A 125 25.92 -8.00 -47.04
C ASN A 125 25.45 -7.07 -45.91
N THR A 126 24.42 -6.26 -46.15
CA THR A 126 23.77 -5.40 -45.14
C THR A 126 22.98 -6.25 -44.14
N ASP A 127 22.22 -7.24 -44.63
CA ASP A 127 21.45 -8.18 -43.81
C ASP A 127 22.37 -8.98 -42.88
N ILE A 128 23.55 -9.41 -43.36
CA ILE A 128 24.58 -10.09 -42.54
C ILE A 128 25.09 -9.18 -41.41
N LEU A 129 25.32 -7.89 -41.68
CA LEU A 129 25.78 -6.93 -40.67
C LEU A 129 24.69 -6.67 -39.61
N GLN A 130 23.44 -6.47 -40.04
CA GLN A 130 22.29 -6.31 -39.13
C GLN A 130 22.05 -7.56 -38.28
N MET A 131 22.12 -8.75 -38.88
CA MET A 131 22.00 -10.02 -38.15
C MET A 131 23.09 -10.18 -37.10
N LYS A 132 24.33 -9.75 -37.40
CA LYS A 132 25.42 -9.74 -36.40
C LYS A 132 25.15 -8.74 -35.29
N GLU A 133 24.71 -7.53 -35.60
CA GLU A 133 24.41 -6.51 -34.59
C GLU A 133 23.31 -6.97 -33.63
N VAL A 134 22.23 -7.56 -34.14
CA VAL A 134 21.15 -8.16 -33.33
C VAL A 134 21.66 -9.33 -32.48
N GLN A 135 22.60 -10.14 -32.99
CA GLN A 135 23.23 -11.20 -32.18
C GLN A 135 24.12 -10.61 -31.06
N ASP A 136 24.98 -9.64 -31.36
CA ASP A 136 25.83 -8.97 -30.38
C ASP A 136 24.98 -8.31 -29.27
N GLN A 137 23.84 -7.69 -29.64
CA GLN A 137 22.84 -7.15 -28.69
C GLN A 137 22.18 -8.27 -27.84
N LEU A 138 21.79 -9.38 -28.44
CA LEU A 138 21.19 -10.52 -27.74
C LEU A 138 22.15 -11.15 -26.72
N GLU A 139 23.45 -11.21 -27.02
CA GLU A 139 24.47 -11.70 -26.07
C GLU A 139 24.63 -10.76 -24.85
N VAL A 140 24.50 -9.44 -25.06
CA VAL A 140 24.47 -8.43 -23.99
C VAL A 140 23.21 -8.55 -23.12
N GLU A 141 22.03 -8.68 -23.72
CA GLU A 141 20.77 -8.89 -22.96
C GLU A 141 20.78 -10.21 -22.17
N GLN A 142 21.36 -11.28 -22.74
CA GLN A 142 21.56 -12.52 -22.00
C GLN A 142 22.53 -12.37 -20.82
N TYR A 143 23.48 -11.42 -20.86
CA TYR A 143 24.35 -11.12 -19.72
C TYR A 143 23.57 -10.35 -18.63
N PHE A 144 22.84 -9.30 -18.99
CA PHE A 144 21.99 -8.56 -18.04
C PHE A 144 20.92 -9.44 -17.40
N SER A 145 20.25 -10.30 -18.17
CA SER A 145 19.27 -11.27 -17.66
C SER A 145 19.87 -12.21 -16.61
N LYS A 146 21.11 -12.67 -16.80
CA LYS A 146 21.85 -13.47 -15.79
C LYS A 146 22.16 -12.64 -14.55
N LEU A 147 22.61 -11.41 -14.71
CA LEU A 147 22.96 -10.51 -13.60
C LEU A 147 21.75 -10.17 -12.73
N TYR A 148 20.63 -9.73 -13.32
CA TYR A 148 19.38 -9.45 -12.60
C TYR A 148 18.82 -10.71 -11.92
N LYS A 149 18.94 -11.88 -12.55
CA LYS A 149 18.54 -13.15 -11.93
C LYS A 149 19.41 -13.49 -10.72
N THR A 150 20.72 -13.23 -10.73
CA THR A 150 21.58 -13.39 -9.56
C THR A 150 21.17 -12.42 -8.45
N GLN A 151 21.08 -11.12 -8.75
CA GLN A 151 20.69 -10.08 -7.79
C GLN A 151 19.32 -10.34 -7.13
N TYR A 152 18.34 -10.84 -7.90
CA TYR A 152 17.05 -11.26 -7.36
C TYR A 152 17.15 -12.44 -6.39
N ASN A 153 17.99 -13.43 -6.67
CA ASN A 153 18.21 -14.56 -5.74
C ASN A 153 18.88 -14.08 -4.45
N GLU A 154 19.89 -13.21 -4.55
CA GLU A 154 20.61 -12.61 -3.42
C GLU A 154 19.65 -11.82 -2.51
N LEU A 155 18.89 -10.85 -3.06
CA LEU A 155 17.92 -10.05 -2.32
C LEU A 155 16.81 -10.90 -1.67
N ARG A 156 16.33 -11.95 -2.38
CA ARG A 156 15.34 -12.90 -1.85
C ARG A 156 15.91 -13.69 -0.67
N ASP A 157 17.17 -14.10 -0.73
CA ASP A 157 17.76 -14.95 0.30
C ASP A 157 18.25 -14.13 1.51
N GLU A 158 18.70 -12.89 1.30
CA GLU A 158 18.79 -11.87 2.35
C GLU A 158 17.45 -11.68 3.08
N MET A 159 16.34 -11.54 2.34
CA MET A 159 15.02 -11.35 2.95
C MET A 159 14.59 -12.55 3.79
N LYS A 160 14.90 -13.79 3.36
CA LYS A 160 14.66 -14.99 4.18
C LYS A 160 15.46 -14.96 5.49
N ASP A 161 16.71 -14.51 5.47
CA ASP A 161 17.53 -14.44 6.68
C ASP A 161 17.11 -13.29 7.60
N ARG A 162 16.66 -12.15 7.06
CA ARG A 162 16.00 -11.09 7.86
C ARG A 162 14.71 -11.60 8.51
N MET A 163 13.87 -12.37 7.79
CA MET A 163 12.68 -13.01 8.37
C MET A 163 13.02 -14.02 9.48
N ARG A 164 14.08 -14.82 9.31
CA ARG A 164 14.59 -15.73 10.34
C ARG A 164 15.11 -15.00 11.59
N GLN A 165 15.73 -13.83 11.41
CA GLN A 165 16.17 -12.98 12.53
C GLN A 165 14.97 -12.36 13.26
N LEU A 166 13.97 -11.85 12.52
CA LEU A 166 12.74 -11.32 13.10
C LEU A 166 11.98 -12.37 13.91
N GLN A 167 11.86 -13.62 13.43
CA GLN A 167 11.21 -14.70 14.19
C GLN A 167 11.91 -14.95 15.53
N LYS A 168 13.25 -15.05 15.54
CA LYS A 168 14.01 -15.24 16.79
C LYS A 168 13.79 -14.11 17.78
N LEU A 169 13.74 -12.86 17.31
CA LEU A 169 13.46 -11.69 18.17
C LEU A 169 12.00 -11.70 18.68
N ASP A 170 11.05 -12.24 17.92
CA ASP A 170 9.66 -12.42 18.35
C ASP A 170 9.54 -13.51 19.42
N ASP A 171 10.25 -14.64 19.24
CA ASP A 171 10.36 -15.74 20.19
C ASP A 171 11.04 -15.26 21.50
N GLU A 172 12.15 -14.53 21.40
CA GLU A 172 12.88 -13.94 22.53
C GLU A 172 12.02 -12.91 23.28
N ARG A 173 11.35 -11.98 22.58
CA ARG A 173 10.41 -11.02 23.19
C ARG A 173 9.29 -11.74 23.92
N SER A 174 8.73 -12.79 23.33
CA SER A 174 7.63 -13.57 23.92
C SER A 174 8.08 -14.32 25.19
N ASN A 175 9.29 -14.89 25.18
CA ASN A 175 9.91 -15.50 26.36
C ASN A 175 10.15 -14.48 27.48
N ILE A 176 10.70 -13.29 27.16
CA ILE A 176 10.93 -12.21 28.14
C ILE A 176 9.59 -11.69 28.71
N MET A 177 8.57 -11.52 27.86
CA MET A 177 7.23 -11.12 28.29
C MET A 177 6.62 -12.12 29.28
N HIS A 178 6.77 -13.42 29.03
CA HIS A 178 6.31 -14.46 29.96
C HIS A 178 7.09 -14.45 31.30
N GLN A 179 8.42 -14.27 31.25
CA GLN A 179 9.22 -14.12 32.47
C GLN A 179 8.82 -12.88 33.28
N LEU A 180 8.54 -11.75 32.62
CA LEU A 180 8.05 -10.53 33.26
C LEU A 180 6.67 -10.73 33.90
N GLN A 181 5.75 -11.43 33.23
CA GLN A 181 4.43 -11.77 33.78
C GLN A 181 4.55 -12.65 35.04
N LEU A 182 5.43 -13.64 35.04
CA LEU A 182 5.73 -14.47 36.22
C LEU A 182 6.39 -13.67 37.35
N ALA A 183 7.25 -12.70 37.02
CA ALA A 183 7.88 -11.81 38.00
C ALA A 183 6.85 -10.85 38.64
N ASN A 184 5.94 -10.28 37.85
CA ASN A 184 4.88 -9.40 38.36
C ASN A 184 3.96 -10.17 39.31
N ALA A 185 3.45 -11.34 38.89
CA ALA A 185 2.59 -12.18 39.72
C ALA A 185 3.26 -12.57 41.06
N ARG A 186 4.58 -12.80 41.07
CA ARG A 186 5.34 -13.01 42.32
C ARG A 186 5.38 -11.75 43.17
N ALA A 187 5.69 -10.59 42.60
CA ALA A 187 5.70 -9.31 43.30
C ALA A 187 4.32 -8.97 43.90
N ASP A 188 3.23 -9.23 43.17
CA ASP A 188 1.85 -9.06 43.64
C ASP A 188 1.57 -9.95 44.86
N THR A 189 1.98 -11.23 44.81
CA THR A 189 1.82 -12.15 45.97
C THR A 189 2.70 -11.76 47.16
N GLU A 190 3.90 -11.23 46.93
CA GLU A 190 4.78 -10.77 48.01
C GLU A 190 4.26 -9.47 48.64
N ALA A 191 3.72 -8.54 47.85
CA ALA A 191 3.08 -7.33 48.34
C ALA A 191 1.85 -7.66 49.20
N LEU A 192 1.01 -8.62 48.77
CA LEU A 192 -0.12 -9.10 49.56
C LEU A 192 0.34 -9.76 50.87
N ALA A 193 1.34 -10.64 50.83
CA ALA A 193 1.89 -11.30 52.02
C ALA A 193 2.50 -10.29 53.01
N ARG A 194 3.19 -9.26 52.49
CA ARG A 194 3.73 -8.13 53.27
C ARG A 194 2.60 -7.32 53.92
N SER A 195 1.56 -6.95 53.19
CA SER A 195 0.40 -6.23 53.73
C SER A 195 -0.29 -6.99 54.86
N ILE A 196 -0.45 -8.32 54.74
CA ILE A 196 -1.04 -9.18 55.78
C ILE A 196 -0.14 -9.23 57.02
N ALA A 197 1.18 -9.30 56.83
CA ALA A 197 2.15 -9.27 57.93
C ALA A 197 2.16 -7.90 58.65
N GLU A 198 2.09 -6.80 57.90
CA GLU A 198 2.04 -5.43 58.43
C GLU A 198 0.73 -5.18 59.23
N GLU A 199 -0.41 -5.66 58.73
CA GLU A 199 -1.69 -5.62 59.47
C GLU A 199 -1.63 -6.47 60.75
N THR A 200 -1.05 -7.67 60.68
CA THR A 200 -0.86 -8.56 61.85
C THR A 200 0.04 -7.91 62.91
N VAL A 201 1.13 -7.24 62.50
CA VAL A 201 2.00 -6.49 63.42
C VAL A 201 1.26 -5.32 64.04
N ALA A 202 0.49 -4.54 63.26
CA ALA A 202 -0.29 -3.42 63.78
C ALA A 202 -1.36 -3.86 64.80
N ASP A 203 -1.98 -5.02 64.63
CA ASP A 203 -2.92 -5.58 65.61
C ASP A 203 -2.21 -6.09 66.89
N LEU A 204 -1.05 -6.73 66.75
CA LEU A 204 -0.22 -7.10 67.91
C LEU A 204 0.30 -5.87 68.69
N GLU A 205 0.60 -4.77 68.00
CA GLU A 205 0.96 -3.50 68.64
C GLU A 205 -0.22 -2.86 69.38
N LYS A 206 -1.45 -2.93 68.82
CA LYS A 206 -2.68 -2.53 69.52
C LYS A 206 -2.92 -3.38 70.76
N GLU A 207 -2.83 -4.72 70.65
CA GLU A 207 -3.01 -5.62 71.79
C GLU A 207 -1.97 -5.35 72.87
N LYS A 208 -0.68 -5.27 72.51
CA LYS A 208 0.40 -4.89 73.43
C LYS A 208 0.09 -3.57 74.14
N THR A 209 -0.34 -2.53 73.41
CA THR A 209 -0.68 -1.23 73.99
C THR A 209 -1.86 -1.35 74.98
N MET A 210 -2.88 -2.15 74.65
CA MET A 210 -3.98 -2.43 75.59
C MET A 210 -3.49 -3.17 76.84
N LYS A 211 -2.58 -4.16 76.71
CA LYS A 211 -2.01 -4.89 77.86
C LYS A 211 -1.08 -4.03 78.72
N GLU A 212 -0.31 -3.12 78.13
CA GLU A 212 0.47 -2.13 78.87
C GLU A 212 -0.43 -1.16 79.65
N LEU A 213 -1.59 -0.77 79.10
CA LEU A 213 -2.60 0.02 79.81
C LEU A 213 -3.31 -0.76 80.92
N GLU A 214 -3.76 -2.00 80.67
CA GLU A 214 -4.35 -2.89 81.68
C GLU A 214 -3.39 -3.09 82.87
N LEU A 215 -2.11 -3.36 82.58
CA LEU A 215 -1.07 -3.55 83.59
C LEU A 215 -0.80 -2.26 84.38
N LYS A 216 -0.76 -1.11 83.70
CA LYS A 216 -0.57 0.21 84.34
C LYS A 216 -1.73 0.57 85.26
N ASP A 217 -2.96 0.28 84.86
CA ASP A 217 -4.15 0.46 85.68
C ASP A 217 -4.15 -0.49 86.90
N LEU A 218 -3.74 -1.75 86.72
CA LEU A 218 -3.61 -2.72 87.81
C LEU A 218 -2.53 -2.30 88.82
N LEU A 219 -1.34 -1.89 88.34
CA LEU A 219 -0.27 -1.35 89.18
C LEU A 219 -0.69 -0.06 89.91
N THR A 220 -1.48 0.79 89.26
CA THR A 220 -2.02 2.02 89.89
C THR A 220 -3.05 1.69 90.97
N LYS A 221 -3.94 0.71 90.74
CA LYS A 221 -4.86 0.18 91.76
C LYS A 221 -4.10 -0.40 92.95
N HIS A 222 -3.16 -1.31 92.72
CA HIS A 222 -2.35 -1.90 93.79
C HIS A 222 -1.50 -0.88 94.55
N ARG A 223 -0.98 0.15 93.89
CA ARG A 223 -0.29 1.27 94.57
C ARG A 223 -1.25 2.06 95.48
N ASN A 224 -2.46 2.35 95.01
CA ASN A 224 -3.47 3.05 95.80
C ASN A 224 -3.99 2.19 96.97
N GLU A 225 -4.17 0.89 96.76
CA GLU A 225 -4.48 -0.09 97.81
C GLU A 225 -3.36 -0.14 98.85
N LEU A 226 -2.10 -0.21 98.43
CA LEU A 226 -0.95 -0.22 99.32
C LEU A 226 -0.89 1.06 100.16
N MET A 227 -0.98 2.24 99.54
CA MET A 227 -1.02 3.52 100.27
C MET A 227 -2.20 3.60 101.24
N ALA A 228 -3.37 3.05 100.89
CA ALA A 228 -4.52 2.98 101.79
C ALA A 228 -4.28 2.01 102.98
N LYS A 229 -3.57 0.89 102.77
CA LYS A 229 -3.13 -0.01 103.84
C LYS A 229 -2.04 0.62 104.72
N GLU A 230 -1.09 1.36 104.14
CA GLU A 230 -0.06 2.10 104.87
C GLU A 230 -0.65 3.23 105.71
N ALA A 231 -1.63 3.97 105.19
CA ALA A 231 -2.38 4.97 105.94
C ALA A 231 -3.19 4.33 107.09
N LEU A 232 -3.84 3.19 106.85
CA LEU A 232 -4.52 2.43 107.90
C LEU A 232 -3.55 1.90 108.97
N VAL A 233 -2.38 1.37 108.58
CA VAL A 233 -1.34 0.91 109.52
C VAL A 233 -0.77 2.08 110.33
N THR A 234 -0.59 3.25 109.72
CA THR A 234 -0.17 4.47 110.43
C THR A 234 -1.23 4.89 111.44
N SER A 235 -2.50 4.99 111.02
CA SER A 235 -3.61 5.33 111.92
C SER A 235 -3.79 4.32 113.06
N LEU A 236 -3.54 3.03 112.82
CA LEU A 236 -3.54 1.99 113.87
C LEU A 236 -2.35 2.13 114.82
N LYS A 237 -1.16 2.51 114.34
CA LYS A 237 0.01 2.81 115.19
C LYS A 237 -0.19 4.07 116.03
N ASP A 238 -0.81 5.10 115.48
CA ASP A 238 -1.14 6.33 116.21
C ASP A 238 -2.15 6.03 117.32
N ALA A 239 -3.19 5.24 117.03
CA ALA A 239 -4.13 4.74 118.02
C ALA A 239 -3.48 3.81 119.06
N GLU A 240 -2.53 2.95 118.67
CA GLU A 240 -1.75 2.11 119.59
C GLU A 240 -0.87 2.97 120.52
N ALA A 241 -0.24 4.02 119.99
CA ALA A 241 0.58 4.95 120.75
C ALA A 241 -0.28 5.82 121.71
N GLU A 242 -1.45 6.26 121.29
CA GLU A 242 -2.39 6.99 122.14
C GLU A 242 -3.00 6.09 123.23
N LEU A 243 -3.33 4.83 122.91
CA LEU A 243 -3.73 3.83 123.90
C LEU A 243 -2.60 3.51 124.89
N LYS A 244 -1.34 3.37 124.42
CA LYS A 244 -0.16 3.20 125.30
C LYS A 244 0.06 4.41 126.20
N LYS A 245 -0.12 5.63 125.69
CA LYS A 245 -0.04 6.87 126.48
C LYS A 245 -1.18 6.95 127.51
N SER A 246 -2.41 6.56 127.12
CA SER A 246 -3.54 6.49 128.02
C SER A 246 -3.36 5.40 129.10
N LEU A 247 -2.74 4.27 128.75
CA LEU A 247 -2.38 3.22 129.70
C LEU A 247 -1.32 3.71 130.68
N GLY A 248 -0.23 4.32 130.21
CA GLY A 248 0.81 4.91 131.08
C GLY A 248 0.26 6.02 131.99
N ASN A 249 -0.67 6.85 131.51
CA ASN A 249 -1.39 7.80 132.35
C ASN A 249 -2.22 7.08 133.44
N LYS A 250 -2.87 5.95 133.12
CA LYS A 250 -3.65 5.16 134.09
C LYS A 250 -2.78 4.37 135.05
N GLU A 251 -1.59 3.93 134.63
CA GLU A 251 -0.57 3.36 135.51
C GLU A 251 -0.06 4.43 136.49
N TYR A 252 0.19 5.66 136.03
CA TYR A 252 0.56 6.78 136.90
C TYR A 252 -0.55 7.22 137.86
N GLU A 253 -1.81 7.31 137.40
CA GLU A 253 -2.97 7.53 138.28
C GLU A 253 -3.12 6.40 139.32
N LEU A 254 -2.92 5.14 138.91
CA LEU A 254 -2.98 3.99 139.82
C LEU A 254 -1.84 4.01 140.83
N GLU A 255 -0.64 4.44 140.45
CA GLU A 255 0.52 4.56 141.32
C GLU A 255 0.39 5.72 142.32
N ASP A 256 -0.13 6.89 141.91
CA ASP A 256 -0.47 7.98 142.84
C ASP A 256 -1.59 7.55 143.80
N VAL A 257 -2.65 6.89 143.32
CA VAL A 257 -3.71 6.33 144.19
C VAL A 257 -3.17 5.26 145.13
N LEU A 258 -2.23 4.41 144.70
CA LEU A 258 -1.51 3.48 145.57
C LEU A 258 -0.68 4.20 146.63
N GLN A 259 0.06 5.25 146.25
CA GLN A 259 0.88 6.03 147.17
C GLN A 259 0.03 6.84 148.16
N GLN A 260 -1.12 7.34 147.73
CA GLN A 260 -2.12 8.04 148.53
C GLN A 260 -2.84 7.08 149.48
N SER A 261 -3.20 5.88 149.02
CA SER A 261 -3.71 4.78 149.85
C SER A 261 -2.66 4.33 150.88
N LYS A 262 -1.37 4.32 150.52
CA LYS A 262 -0.27 3.95 151.43
C LYS A 262 -0.07 4.99 152.54
N LYS A 263 -0.16 6.29 152.21
CA LYS A 263 -0.21 7.38 153.21
C LYS A 263 -1.42 7.23 154.14
N GLN A 264 -2.61 6.99 153.60
CA GLN A 264 -3.82 6.71 154.41
C GLN A 264 -3.66 5.46 155.29
N GLN A 265 -2.94 4.44 154.81
CA GLN A 265 -2.64 3.23 155.58
C GLN A 265 -1.64 3.49 156.72
N GLU A 266 -0.65 4.35 156.50
CA GLU A 266 0.30 4.85 157.53
C GLU A 266 -0.42 5.72 158.57
N GLU A 267 -1.32 6.61 158.16
CA GLU A 267 -2.22 7.33 159.08
C GLU A 267 -3.12 6.36 159.88
N LEU A 268 -3.67 5.31 159.24
CA LEU A 268 -4.44 4.26 159.91
C LEU A 268 -3.60 3.47 160.93
N TYR A 269 -2.31 3.25 160.67
CA TYR A 269 -1.40 2.66 161.66
C TYR A 269 -1.14 3.60 162.83
N ARG A 270 -0.99 4.91 162.58
CA ARG A 270 -0.86 5.93 163.65
C ARG A 270 -2.11 5.99 164.53
N LEU A 271 -3.29 6.06 163.90
CA LEU A 271 -4.60 6.02 164.57
C LEU A 271 -4.83 4.71 165.33
N LYS A 272 -4.38 3.56 164.83
CA LYS A 272 -4.42 2.28 165.57
C LYS A 272 -3.50 2.25 166.79
N TYR A 273 -2.34 2.90 166.72
CA TYR A 273 -1.45 3.05 167.87
C TYR A 273 -2.07 3.95 168.95
N GLU A 274 -2.62 5.09 168.54
CA GLU A 274 -3.37 6.01 169.43
C GLU A 274 -4.62 5.34 170.05
N LEU A 275 -5.31 4.45 169.31
CA LEU A 275 -6.44 3.66 169.82
C LEU A 275 -6.00 2.60 170.86
N GLY A 276 -4.84 1.97 170.66
CA GLY A 276 -4.32 0.90 171.54
C GLY A 276 -3.92 1.37 172.94
N GLU A 277 -3.56 2.64 173.10
CA GLU A 277 -3.40 3.28 174.42
C GLU A 277 -4.75 3.65 175.03
N LEU A 278 -5.72 4.08 174.21
CA LEU A 278 -7.06 4.49 174.65
C LEU A 278 -7.85 3.32 175.27
N ASP A 279 -7.80 2.13 174.67
CA ASP A 279 -8.60 0.98 175.13
C ASP A 279 -8.09 0.38 176.46
N LYS A 280 -6.81 0.54 176.81
CA LYS A 280 -6.29 0.18 178.15
C LYS A 280 -6.83 1.10 179.24
N CYS A 281 -7.11 2.38 178.93
CA CYS A 281 -7.77 3.29 179.86
C CYS A 281 -9.29 3.01 179.97
N ARG A 282 -9.94 2.64 178.86
CA ARG A 282 -11.38 2.26 178.88
C ARG A 282 -11.69 1.08 179.79
N ALA A 283 -10.80 0.09 179.88
CA ALA A 283 -10.98 -1.10 180.72
C ALA A 283 -11.20 -0.79 182.22
N LYS A 284 -10.83 0.40 182.72
CA LYS A 284 -11.05 0.83 184.10
C LYS A 284 -12.30 1.70 184.31
N LEU A 285 -12.99 2.11 183.25
CA LEU A 285 -14.06 3.12 183.31
C LEU A 285 -15.49 2.53 183.20
N VAL A 286 -15.62 1.32 182.66
CA VAL A 286 -16.94 0.69 182.36
C VAL A 286 -17.74 0.32 183.62
N ASN A 287 -17.08 0.08 184.77
CA ASN A 287 -17.75 -0.46 185.97
C ASN A 287 -18.29 0.61 186.95
N GLU A 288 -18.14 1.90 186.66
CA GLU A 288 -18.52 3.02 187.56
C GLU A 288 -19.63 3.93 186.99
N THR A 289 -20.02 3.77 185.72
CA THR A 289 -20.99 4.68 185.04
C THR A 289 -22.31 4.00 184.68
N ILE A 290 -22.78 3.08 185.54
CA ILE A 290 -24.20 2.71 185.65
C ILE A 290 -24.99 3.77 186.47
N LEU A 291 -24.30 4.80 186.98
CA LEU A 291 -24.88 6.02 187.54
C LEU A 291 -24.64 7.21 186.60
N LYS A 292 -25.68 8.04 186.40
CA LYS A 292 -25.73 9.25 185.52
C LYS A 292 -25.69 8.87 184.02
N GLN A 293 -26.80 8.59 183.34
CA GLN A 293 -28.19 8.98 183.59
C GLN A 293 -28.40 10.50 183.68
N GLN A 294 -27.93 11.27 182.69
CA GLN A 294 -28.46 12.59 182.25
C GLN A 294 -27.61 13.17 181.08
N ALA A 295 -27.84 12.71 179.85
CA ALA A 295 -27.26 13.31 178.63
C ALA A 295 -28.15 13.00 177.41
N VAL A 296 -29.13 13.87 177.12
CA VAL A 296 -30.18 13.63 176.12
C VAL A 296 -30.02 14.52 174.88
N ASN A 297 -30.05 13.88 173.70
CA ASN A 297 -30.44 14.36 172.37
C ASN A 297 -30.41 15.88 172.06
N LYS A 298 -29.39 16.32 171.31
CA LYS A 298 -29.34 17.46 170.36
C LYS A 298 -27.95 17.42 169.68
N LEU A 299 -27.72 17.59 168.37
CA LEU A 299 -28.52 17.95 167.18
C LEU A 299 -28.11 17.01 166.02
N ALA A 300 -28.79 16.80 164.88
CA ALA A 300 -29.93 17.45 164.21
C ALA A 300 -29.69 18.81 163.52
N GLU A 301 -28.87 18.85 162.44
CA GLU A 301 -28.85 19.79 161.28
C GLU A 301 -27.57 19.54 160.43
N ILE A 302 -27.39 19.88 159.14
CA ILE A 302 -28.21 19.97 157.90
C ILE A 302 -27.23 20.09 156.68
N MET A 303 -27.69 20.24 155.41
CA MET A 303 -26.91 20.45 154.14
C MET A 303 -26.34 19.17 153.44
N ASN A 304 -26.64 18.74 152.20
CA ASN A 304 -27.54 19.14 151.07
C ASN A 304 -26.91 19.91 149.85
N ARG A 305 -27.32 19.52 148.61
CA ARG A 305 -27.18 20.17 147.25
C ARG A 305 -25.88 19.96 146.41
N LYS A 306 -25.80 20.32 145.10
CA LYS A 306 -26.60 20.03 143.85
C LYS A 306 -25.97 20.69 142.57
N ASP A 307 -26.18 20.10 141.37
CA ASP A 307 -26.28 20.66 139.97
C ASP A 307 -25.11 21.35 139.16
N ASN A 308 -25.08 21.07 137.82
CA ASN A 308 -25.16 21.98 136.62
C ASN A 308 -24.04 22.19 135.53
N ASN A 309 -24.43 22.00 134.24
CA ASN A 309 -24.19 22.84 133.00
C ASN A 309 -22.78 22.99 132.32
N LEU A 310 -22.55 23.40 131.03
CA LEU A 310 -23.31 23.48 129.73
C LEU A 310 -22.42 23.86 128.46
N THR A 311 -22.96 23.73 127.22
CA THR A 311 -22.57 24.34 125.88
C THR A 311 -21.38 23.78 125.03
N GLY A 312 -21.33 23.86 123.66
CA GLY A 312 -22.38 24.06 122.61
C GLY A 312 -21.96 24.54 121.17
N LYS A 313 -22.70 24.13 120.10
CA LYS A 313 -22.86 24.71 118.69
C LYS A 313 -21.69 24.51 117.65
N GLN A 314 -21.81 24.62 116.29
CA GLN A 314 -22.86 25.14 115.34
C GLN A 314 -22.84 24.63 113.84
N LYS A 315 -24.00 24.81 113.12
CA LYS A 315 -24.45 24.72 111.67
C LYS A 315 -23.45 24.97 110.48
N MET A 316 -23.69 24.79 109.14
CA MET A 316 -24.55 24.05 108.11
C MET A 316 -24.00 24.43 106.66
N LYS A 317 -24.52 24.23 105.41
CA LYS A 317 -25.76 23.72 104.71
C LYS A 317 -25.46 23.19 103.25
N VAL A 318 -26.41 23.26 102.26
CA VAL A 318 -26.47 22.62 100.90
C VAL A 318 -27.29 23.45 99.86
N ASN A 319 -27.04 23.40 98.52
CA ASN A 319 -27.99 23.66 97.37
C ASN A 319 -27.30 23.50 95.96
N SER A 320 -27.94 23.74 94.78
CA SER A 320 -28.81 22.81 94.01
C SER A 320 -29.13 23.23 92.52
N THR A 321 -29.26 22.25 91.59
CA THR A 321 -30.11 22.15 90.33
C THR A 321 -30.05 23.08 89.06
N ALA A 322 -30.15 22.43 87.86
CA ALA A 322 -30.96 22.75 86.63
C ALA A 322 -30.38 23.40 85.32
N GLU A 323 -31.16 23.24 84.21
CA GLU A 323 -31.16 23.90 82.86
C GLU A 323 -30.59 23.14 81.61
N LEU A 324 -30.89 23.64 80.38
CA LEU A 324 -31.40 22.81 79.26
C LEU A 324 -31.05 23.27 77.79
N ARG A 325 -31.26 22.35 76.81
CA ARG A 325 -31.37 22.49 75.32
C ARG A 325 -30.09 22.61 74.44
N LYS A 326 -29.92 21.64 73.52
CA LYS A 326 -29.29 21.82 72.19
C LYS A 326 -29.55 20.61 71.25
N LYS A 327 -30.47 20.70 70.28
CA LYS A 327 -30.65 19.67 69.23
C LYS A 327 -31.36 20.19 67.95
N GLU A 328 -30.73 21.10 67.21
CA GLU A 328 -31.39 21.74 66.05
C GLU A 328 -30.45 22.25 64.94
N LYS A 329 -29.15 21.89 64.96
CA LYS A 329 -28.13 22.46 64.04
C LYS A 329 -27.68 21.58 62.87
N GLU A 330 -28.27 20.39 62.72
CA GLU A 330 -27.75 19.33 61.85
C GLU A 330 -28.56 19.16 60.56
N SER A 331 -29.89 19.29 60.63
CA SER A 331 -30.81 19.13 59.48
C SER A 331 -30.54 20.15 58.35
N LYS A 332 -30.29 21.42 58.67
CA LYS A 332 -29.98 22.45 57.65
C LYS A 332 -28.65 22.20 56.91
N ARG A 333 -27.69 21.54 57.56
CA ARG A 333 -26.36 21.30 56.97
C ARG A 333 -26.45 20.26 55.85
N LEU A 334 -27.01 19.09 56.16
CA LEU A 334 -27.16 17.99 55.19
C LEU A 334 -28.04 18.39 53.99
N GLN A 335 -29.05 19.25 54.19
CA GLN A 335 -29.90 19.76 53.12
C GLN A 335 -29.17 20.75 52.18
N GLN A 336 -28.20 21.51 52.71
CA GLN A 336 -27.37 22.41 51.91
C GLN A 336 -26.25 21.67 51.17
N GLU A 337 -25.62 20.69 51.80
CA GLU A 337 -24.61 19.79 51.18
C GLU A 337 -25.24 19.00 50.01
N LEU A 338 -26.46 18.48 50.16
CA LEU A 338 -27.20 17.81 49.08
C LEU A 338 -27.51 18.73 47.88
N SER A 339 -27.75 20.01 48.11
CA SER A 339 -28.03 20.98 47.03
C SER A 339 -26.77 21.37 46.26
N VAL A 340 -25.61 21.41 46.92
CA VAL A 340 -24.31 21.68 46.27
C VAL A 340 -23.88 20.51 45.39
N GLU A 341 -24.05 19.27 45.86
CA GLU A 341 -23.63 18.10 45.09
C GLU A 341 -24.51 17.83 43.86
N ARG A 342 -25.81 18.22 43.91
CA ARG A 342 -26.66 18.25 42.71
C ARG A 342 -26.16 19.27 41.68
N ALA A 343 -25.88 20.51 42.11
CA ALA A 343 -25.39 21.55 41.19
C ALA A 343 -24.06 21.16 40.50
N LYS A 344 -23.13 20.52 41.23
CA LYS A 344 -21.90 19.97 40.63
C LYS A 344 -22.18 18.84 39.63
N TYR A 345 -23.17 17.98 39.90
CA TYR A 345 -23.53 16.89 39.01
C TYR A 345 -24.17 17.42 37.72
N ASP A 346 -25.07 18.40 37.83
CA ASP A 346 -25.65 19.10 36.68
C ASP A 346 -24.55 19.80 35.84
N GLU A 347 -23.59 20.47 36.48
CA GLU A 347 -22.42 21.08 35.82
C GLU A 347 -21.53 20.03 35.12
N MET A 348 -21.33 18.85 35.74
CA MET A 348 -20.59 17.73 35.13
C MET A 348 -21.32 17.16 33.90
N CYS A 349 -22.64 16.95 34.01
CA CYS A 349 -23.46 16.49 32.89
C CYS A 349 -23.48 17.52 31.74
N GLN A 350 -23.52 18.81 32.04
CA GLN A 350 -23.45 19.87 31.04
C GLN A 350 -22.10 19.85 30.31
N LYS A 351 -20.97 19.79 31.03
CA LYS A 351 -19.62 19.65 30.44
C LYS A 351 -19.46 18.37 29.62
N HIS A 352 -20.06 17.26 30.04
CA HIS A 352 -20.06 16.02 29.28
C HIS A 352 -20.82 16.17 27.95
N ASN A 353 -22.03 16.76 27.98
CA ASN A 353 -22.81 17.04 26.78
C ASN A 353 -22.11 18.03 25.82
N GLU A 354 -21.44 19.05 26.35
CA GLU A 354 -20.62 19.97 25.56
C GLU A 354 -19.44 19.24 24.89
N THR A 355 -18.77 18.34 25.62
CA THR A 355 -17.68 17.49 25.09
C THR A 355 -18.18 16.56 23.98
N VAL A 356 -19.33 15.90 24.17
CA VAL A 356 -19.98 15.06 23.15
C VAL A 356 -20.37 15.87 21.92
N SER A 357 -20.90 17.09 22.10
CA SER A 357 -21.21 17.99 20.99
C SER A 357 -19.95 18.47 20.24
N LEU A 358 -18.83 18.66 20.94
CA LEU A 358 -17.56 19.05 20.32
C LEU A 358 -16.99 17.89 19.49
N LEU A 359 -16.99 16.68 20.03
CA LEU A 359 -16.56 15.46 19.33
C LEU A 359 -17.42 15.18 18.09
N ALA A 360 -18.75 15.38 18.17
CA ALA A 360 -19.64 15.23 17.03
C ALA A 360 -19.30 16.22 15.88
N ARG A 361 -18.95 17.47 16.20
CA ARG A 361 -18.46 18.44 15.18
C ARG A 361 -17.09 18.05 14.63
N GLN A 362 -16.18 17.55 15.47
CA GLN A 362 -14.86 17.12 15.02
C GLN A 362 -14.96 15.93 14.06
N ILE A 363 -15.91 15.00 14.27
CA ILE A 363 -16.18 13.89 13.35
C ILE A 363 -16.71 14.39 12.00
N ASP A 364 -17.66 15.33 11.99
CA ASP A 364 -18.19 15.95 10.76
C ASP A 364 -17.10 16.70 9.96
N VAL A 365 -16.23 17.45 10.65
CA VAL A 365 -15.07 18.14 10.05
C VAL A 365 -14.04 17.13 9.52
N ASN A 366 -13.70 16.10 10.29
CA ASN A 366 -12.75 15.07 9.85
C ASN A 366 -13.28 14.30 8.63
N THR A 367 -14.58 14.02 8.57
CA THR A 367 -15.20 13.34 7.41
C THR A 367 -15.12 14.21 6.15
N LYS A 368 -15.36 15.51 6.27
CA LYS A 368 -15.22 16.46 5.14
C LYS A 368 -13.78 16.59 4.66
N LEU A 369 -12.82 16.72 5.58
CA LEU A 369 -11.40 16.77 5.24
C LEU A 369 -10.93 15.45 4.58
N GLN A 370 -11.44 14.29 5.01
CA GLN A 370 -11.15 13.01 4.37
C GLN A 370 -11.68 12.98 2.92
N MET A 371 -12.94 13.41 2.70
CA MET A 371 -13.52 13.50 1.35
C MET A 371 -12.73 14.47 0.46
N GLU A 372 -12.28 15.61 0.98
CA GLU A 372 -11.43 16.56 0.26
C GLU A 372 -10.06 15.96 -0.10
N ILE A 373 -9.43 15.22 0.82
CA ILE A 373 -8.17 14.49 0.57
C ILE A 373 -8.34 13.44 -0.53
N ASP A 374 -9.40 12.63 -0.47
CA ASP A 374 -9.66 11.60 -1.49
C ASP A 374 -9.96 12.22 -2.87
N CYS A 375 -10.69 13.35 -2.91
CA CYS A 375 -10.90 14.12 -4.14
C CYS A 375 -9.57 14.66 -4.70
N LYS A 376 -8.72 15.27 -3.85
CA LYS A 376 -7.39 15.77 -4.25
C LYS A 376 -6.44 14.66 -4.69
N ALA A 377 -6.55 13.46 -4.12
CA ALA A 377 -5.80 12.29 -4.59
C ALA A 377 -6.18 11.93 -6.03
N THR A 378 -7.47 11.92 -6.38
CA THR A 378 -7.90 11.64 -7.77
C THR A 378 -7.52 12.74 -8.76
N GLU A 379 -7.46 14.01 -8.32
CA GLU A 379 -6.94 15.11 -9.13
C GLU A 379 -5.43 14.94 -9.41
N ILE A 380 -4.66 14.47 -8.43
CA ILE A 380 -3.24 14.13 -8.59
C ILE A 380 -3.05 12.95 -9.55
N GLU A 381 -3.84 11.87 -9.43
CA GLU A 381 -3.79 10.74 -10.39
C GLU A 381 -4.11 11.19 -11.82
N HIS A 382 -5.11 12.05 -12.01
CA HIS A 382 -5.46 12.60 -13.32
C HIS A 382 -4.37 13.52 -13.89
N LEU A 383 -3.72 14.34 -13.06
CA LEU A 383 -2.58 15.18 -13.46
C LEU A 383 -1.32 14.34 -13.77
N GLN A 384 -1.09 13.24 -13.06
CA GLN A 384 -0.02 12.29 -13.37
C GLN A 384 -0.27 11.58 -14.70
N MET A 385 -1.51 11.18 -15.00
CA MET A 385 -1.86 10.57 -16.29
C MET A 385 -1.64 11.57 -17.44
N LYS A 386 -2.08 12.82 -17.31
CA LYS A 386 -1.79 13.90 -18.26
C LYS A 386 -0.30 14.23 -18.40
N LEU A 387 0.48 14.07 -17.33
CA LEU A 387 1.94 14.25 -17.41
C LEU A 387 2.60 13.12 -18.20
N ILE A 388 2.11 11.88 -18.08
CA ILE A 388 2.53 10.73 -18.89
C ILE A 388 2.15 10.95 -20.36
N GLU A 389 0.89 11.32 -20.65
CA GLU A 389 0.43 11.69 -22.00
C GLU A 389 1.35 12.76 -22.64
N THR A 390 1.62 13.84 -21.90
CA THR A 390 2.45 14.96 -22.39
C THR A 390 3.93 14.57 -22.55
N ALA A 391 4.45 13.69 -21.70
CA ALA A 391 5.81 13.16 -21.83
C ALA A 391 5.95 12.21 -23.03
N SER A 392 4.99 11.30 -23.25
CA SER A 392 4.99 10.39 -24.40
C SER A 392 4.86 11.12 -25.74
N LEU A 393 4.19 12.28 -25.79
CA LEU A 393 4.18 13.15 -26.98
C LEU A 393 5.56 13.78 -27.32
N SER A 394 6.59 13.59 -26.49
CA SER A 394 7.98 14.00 -26.77
C SER A 394 8.89 12.86 -27.28
N SER A 395 8.41 11.62 -27.28
CA SER A 395 9.12 10.44 -27.81
C SER A 395 8.46 9.93 -29.09
N VAL A 396 9.23 9.82 -30.18
CA VAL A 396 8.75 9.23 -31.43
C VAL A 396 8.71 7.71 -31.29
N ASP A 397 7.53 7.17 -30.95
CA ASP A 397 7.03 5.89 -31.48
C ASP A 397 5.50 5.86 -31.35
N ASN A 398 4.81 5.53 -32.45
CA ASN A 398 3.38 5.83 -32.64
C ASN A 398 2.63 4.59 -33.17
N ASP A 399 2.55 3.53 -32.37
CA ASP A 399 1.83 2.29 -32.75
C ASP A 399 1.33 1.45 -31.55
N MET A 400 1.30 2.00 -30.32
CA MET A 400 0.98 1.26 -29.08
C MET A 400 -0.02 1.99 -28.13
N MET A 401 -0.69 3.04 -28.61
CA MET A 401 -1.43 4.00 -27.76
C MET A 401 -2.98 3.92 -27.84
N GLU A 402 -3.53 2.87 -28.46
CA GLU A 402 -4.99 2.75 -28.64
C GLU A 402 -5.68 1.96 -27.51
N GLU A 403 -5.03 0.97 -26.89
CA GLU A 403 -5.65 0.13 -25.83
C GLU A 403 -5.79 0.82 -24.46
N ASN A 404 -5.10 1.93 -24.20
CA ASN A 404 -4.99 2.50 -22.84
C ASN A 404 -6.01 3.62 -22.52
N GLN A 405 -6.85 4.01 -23.48
CA GLN A 405 -7.81 5.11 -23.32
C GLN A 405 -9.07 4.72 -22.52
N ASP A 406 -9.38 3.42 -22.44
CA ASP A 406 -10.61 2.89 -21.82
C ASP A 406 -10.55 2.72 -20.29
N SER A 407 -9.46 3.13 -19.61
CA SER A 407 -9.27 2.86 -18.17
C SER A 407 -10.14 3.70 -17.22
N ILE A 408 -10.86 4.72 -17.70
CA ILE A 408 -11.78 5.53 -16.88
C ILE A 408 -13.13 5.69 -17.59
N PHE A 409 -14.17 5.05 -17.06
CA PHE A 409 -15.54 5.17 -17.58
C PHE A 409 -16.34 6.20 -16.79
N GLU A 410 -16.97 7.16 -17.47
CA GLU A 410 -17.91 8.09 -16.83
C GLU A 410 -19.25 8.21 -17.57
N GLY A 411 -20.31 8.50 -16.82
CA GLY A 411 -21.64 8.67 -17.40
C GLY A 411 -22.79 8.66 -16.39
N TRP A 412 -24.01 8.63 -16.91
CA TRP A 412 -25.24 8.72 -16.12
C TRP A 412 -25.80 7.34 -15.75
N LEU A 413 -25.64 6.93 -14.49
CA LEU A 413 -26.24 5.71 -13.96
C LEU A 413 -27.60 5.99 -13.31
N SER A 414 -28.53 5.04 -13.40
CA SER A 414 -29.81 5.08 -12.67
C SER A 414 -29.74 4.12 -11.49
N VAL A 415 -29.79 4.65 -10.26
CA VAL A 415 -29.69 3.86 -9.02
C VAL A 415 -31.04 3.79 -8.28
N PRO A 416 -31.28 2.76 -7.44
CA PRO A 416 -32.43 2.72 -6.54
C PRO A 416 -32.44 3.94 -5.59
N ASN A 417 -33.49 4.76 -5.64
CA ASN A 417 -33.61 5.94 -4.76
C ASN A 417 -33.77 5.53 -3.28
N LYS A 418 -34.49 4.44 -3.02
CA LYS A 418 -34.58 3.72 -1.73
C LYS A 418 -34.83 2.24 -1.98
N GLN A 419 -34.62 1.40 -0.96
CA GLN A 419 -34.72 -0.06 -1.00
C GLN A 419 -36.06 -0.61 -1.56
N ASN A 420 -37.17 0.14 -1.44
CA ASN A 420 -38.43 -0.17 -2.14
C ASN A 420 -38.58 0.65 -3.43
N ILE A 421 -38.02 0.12 -4.52
CA ILE A 421 -38.03 0.73 -5.86
C ILE A 421 -39.46 0.99 -6.35
N LYS A 422 -40.41 0.09 -6.09
CA LYS A 422 -41.82 0.25 -6.51
C LYS A 422 -42.52 1.48 -5.92
N ARG A 423 -42.01 2.04 -4.81
CA ARG A 423 -42.56 3.24 -4.16
C ARG A 423 -41.71 4.50 -4.36
N HIS A 424 -40.40 4.36 -4.58
CA HIS A 424 -39.45 5.48 -4.58
C HIS A 424 -38.71 5.71 -5.90
N GLY A 425 -38.87 4.80 -6.87
CA GLY A 425 -38.32 4.93 -8.22
C GLY A 425 -36.80 4.87 -8.29
N TRP A 426 -36.30 5.27 -9.46
CA TRP A 426 -34.87 5.35 -9.78
C TRP A 426 -34.43 6.82 -9.74
N LYS A 427 -33.26 7.10 -9.16
CA LYS A 427 -32.58 8.41 -9.24
C LYS A 427 -31.45 8.30 -10.25
N ARG A 428 -31.32 9.27 -11.17
CA ARG A 428 -30.10 9.43 -11.98
C ARG A 428 -29.00 10.10 -11.14
N GLN A 429 -27.79 9.57 -11.26
CA GLN A 429 -26.56 10.12 -10.70
C GLN A 429 -25.49 10.13 -11.80
N PHE A 430 -24.55 11.06 -11.73
CA PHE A 430 -23.36 11.01 -12.56
C PHE A 430 -22.31 10.15 -11.87
N VAL A 431 -21.68 9.22 -12.58
CA VAL A 431 -20.75 8.24 -12.01
C VAL A 431 -19.43 8.28 -12.77
N VAL A 432 -18.32 8.18 -12.04
CA VAL A 432 -16.96 8.03 -12.57
C VAL A 432 -16.37 6.74 -12.00
N VAL A 433 -15.88 5.86 -12.86
CA VAL A 433 -15.23 4.59 -12.54
C VAL A 433 -13.77 4.70 -12.95
N SER A 434 -12.85 4.57 -11.99
CA SER A 434 -11.42 4.38 -12.22
C SER A 434 -11.00 2.95 -11.84
N PRO A 435 -9.78 2.51 -12.16
CA PRO A 435 -9.32 1.14 -11.87
C PRO A 435 -9.23 0.78 -10.38
N LYS A 436 -9.49 1.73 -9.47
CA LYS A 436 -9.47 1.54 -8.00
C LYS A 436 -10.76 1.97 -7.30
N ARG A 437 -11.61 2.79 -7.93
CA ARG A 437 -12.69 3.52 -7.25
C ARG A 437 -13.88 3.80 -8.17
N ILE A 438 -15.09 3.77 -7.60
CA ILE A 438 -16.33 4.25 -8.23
C ILE A 438 -16.87 5.41 -7.40
N ILE A 439 -17.06 6.58 -8.03
CA ILE A 439 -17.51 7.82 -7.39
C ILE A 439 -18.85 8.25 -7.99
N PHE A 440 -19.82 8.55 -7.13
CA PHE A 440 -21.17 8.98 -7.49
C PHE A 440 -21.38 10.46 -7.14
N TYR A 441 -21.95 11.24 -8.05
CA TYR A 441 -22.27 12.66 -7.88
C TYR A 441 -23.78 12.92 -8.08
N SER A 442 -24.30 14.00 -7.52
CA SER A 442 -25.69 14.44 -7.78
C SER A 442 -25.88 14.91 -9.22
N SER A 443 -24.87 15.57 -9.78
CA SER A 443 -24.84 16.10 -11.14
C SER A 443 -23.41 16.17 -11.68
N GLU A 444 -23.31 16.40 -12.99
CA GLU A 444 -22.05 16.63 -13.70
C GLU A 444 -21.36 17.95 -13.28
N LEU A 445 -22.11 18.90 -12.71
CA LEU A 445 -21.54 20.15 -12.17
C LEU A 445 -20.85 19.92 -10.82
N ASP A 446 -21.36 19.00 -9.99
CA ASP A 446 -20.75 18.67 -8.69
C ASP A 446 -19.39 17.97 -8.88
N LYS A 447 -19.26 17.18 -9.96
CA LYS A 447 -17.99 16.60 -10.44
C LYS A 447 -16.96 17.69 -10.78
N GLN A 448 -17.37 18.76 -11.46
CA GLN A 448 -16.45 19.84 -11.88
C GLN A 448 -15.94 20.70 -10.72
N ASN A 449 -16.68 20.77 -9.61
CA ASN A 449 -16.27 21.48 -8.38
C ASN A 449 -15.54 20.56 -7.37
N THR A 450 -15.54 19.25 -7.62
CA THR A 450 -14.84 18.20 -6.84
C THR A 450 -15.15 18.20 -5.33
N SER A 451 -16.29 18.77 -4.91
CA SER A 451 -16.55 19.12 -3.50
C SER A 451 -17.58 18.22 -2.80
N ASP A 452 -18.54 17.63 -3.52
CA ASP A 452 -19.66 16.86 -2.96
C ASP A 452 -19.93 15.54 -3.71
N PRO A 453 -19.02 14.53 -3.61
CA PRO A 453 -19.36 13.16 -3.98
C PRO A 453 -20.39 12.58 -2.99
N LEU A 454 -21.45 11.96 -3.51
CA LEU A 454 -22.52 11.32 -2.73
C LEU A 454 -22.11 9.98 -2.13
N LEU A 455 -21.22 9.26 -2.82
CA LEU A 455 -20.72 7.94 -2.43
C LEU A 455 -19.41 7.69 -3.16
N ILE A 456 -18.44 7.08 -2.46
CA ILE A 456 -17.22 6.51 -3.03
C ILE A 456 -17.22 5.02 -2.66
N ILE A 457 -16.83 4.16 -3.59
CA ILE A 457 -16.66 2.72 -3.40
C ILE A 457 -15.25 2.38 -3.89
N ASP A 458 -14.37 1.92 -3.01
CA ASP A 458 -13.09 1.32 -3.40
C ASP A 458 -13.31 -0.09 -4.01
N LEU A 459 -12.45 -0.48 -4.95
CA LEU A 459 -12.50 -1.75 -5.70
C LEU A 459 -11.38 -2.73 -5.30
#